data_AF-A0A7J8Q4K0-F1
#
_entry.id   AF-A0A7J8Q4K0-F1
#
_cell.length_a   1.000
_cell.length_b   1.000
_cell.length_c   1.000
_cell.angle_alpha   90.00
_cell.angle_beta   90.00
_cell.angle_gamma   90.00
#
_symmetry.space_group_name_H-M   'P 1'
#
loop_
_entity.id
_entity.type
_entity.pdbx_description
1 polymer ?
#
loop_
_entity_poly.entity_id
_entity_poly.type
_entity_poly.pdbx_seq_one_letter_code
_entity_poly.pdbx_strand_id
1 'polypeptide(L)'
;MRKEMIGLPIVGMVMAEVAQVGLMIMGKAAMSHGMPNFVFVFYSNALASLILLPASFLFHRSHRPPLTFSILCWFFLLGLLGCFAQISGYAGIYYSSPTLATAMLNLIPGLTFILAVAFRLLSLLLSLCVIL
;
A
#
# COMPACT_ATOMS: atom_id res chain seq x y z
N MET A 1 -14.64 -12.16 -25.06
CA MET A 1 -14.46 -10.91 -24.30
C MET A 1 -14.64 -11.05 -22.77
N ARG A 2 -15.59 -11.82 -22.23
CA ARG A 2 -15.77 -11.97 -20.76
C ARG A 2 -14.64 -12.70 -20.01
N LYS A 3 -13.96 -13.68 -20.64
CA LYS A 3 -12.84 -14.41 -20.02
C LYS A 3 -11.57 -13.55 -19.82
N GLU A 4 -11.29 -12.63 -20.75
CA GLU A 4 -10.15 -11.70 -20.69
C GLU A 4 -10.31 -10.68 -19.54
N MET A 5 -11.55 -10.25 -19.28
CA MET A 5 -11.88 -9.24 -18.26
C MET A 5 -11.80 -9.78 -16.82
N ILE A 6 -11.94 -11.09 -16.63
CA ILE A 6 -11.74 -11.77 -15.34
C ILE A 6 -10.25 -12.09 -15.12
N GLY A 7 -9.49 -12.35 -16.19
CA GLY A 7 -8.06 -12.60 -16.11
C GLY A 7 -7.26 -11.37 -15.69
N LEU A 8 -7.64 -10.18 -16.17
CA LEU A 8 -6.94 -8.92 -15.87
C LEU A 8 -6.76 -8.63 -14.36
N PRO A 9 -7.81 -8.69 -13.51
CA PRO A 9 -7.65 -8.47 -12.07
C PRO A 9 -6.86 -9.57 -11.38
N ILE A 10 -6.98 -10.83 -11.81
CA ILE A 10 -6.24 -11.97 -11.23
C ILE A 10 -4.74 -11.80 -11.51
N VAL A 11 -4.38 -11.50 -12.76
CA VAL A 11 -2.99 -11.24 -13.15
C VAL A 11 -2.44 -10.03 -12.39
N GLY A 12 -3.24 -8.97 -12.25
CA GLY A 12 -2.87 -7.79 -11.45
C GLY A 12 -2.58 -8.13 -9.98
N MET A 13 -3.44 -8.92 -9.33
CA MET A 13 -3.24 -9.37 -7.95
C MET A 13 -1.99 -10.23 -7.81
N VAL A 14 -1.78 -11.20 -8.70
CA VAL A 14 -0.58 -12.06 -8.66
C VAL A 14 0.69 -11.22 -8.84
N MET A 15 0.70 -10.28 -9.78
CA MET A 15 1.84 -9.38 -9.99
C MET A 15 2.11 -8.50 -8.77
N ALA A 16 1.07 -7.98 -8.12
CA ALA A 16 1.19 -7.17 -6.90
C ALA A 16 1.74 -7.99 -5.72
N GLU A 17 1.26 -9.21 -5.52
CA GLU A 17 1.75 -10.11 -4.46
C GLU A 17 3.21 -10.51 -4.68
N VAL A 18 3.58 -10.85 -5.92
CA VAL A 18 4.97 -11.16 -6.27
C VAL A 18 5.88 -9.96 -6.05
N ALA A 19 5.44 -8.75 -6.45
CA ALA A 19 6.19 -7.52 -6.20
C ALA A 19 6.34 -7.22 -4.70
N GLN A 20 5.27 -7.42 -3.92
CA GLN A 20 5.25 -7.22 -2.47
C GLN A 20 6.24 -8.16 -1.75
N VAL A 21 6.17 -9.46 -2.05
CA VAL A 21 7.09 -10.46 -1.47
C VAL A 21 8.53 -10.21 -1.94
N GLY A 22 8.72 -9.90 -3.23
CA GLY A 22 10.02 -9.55 -3.78
C GLY A 22 10.66 -8.36 -3.07
N LEU A 23 9.89 -7.30 -2.80
CA LEU A 23 10.36 -6.13 -2.07
C LEU A 23 10.78 -6.45 -0.63
N MET A 24 10.05 -7.32 0.07
CA MET A 24 10.42 -7.76 1.42
C MET A 24 11.73 -8.56 1.44
N ILE A 25 11.93 -9.47 0.48
CA ILE A 25 13.16 -10.26 0.36
C ILE A 25 14.34 -9.36 0.01
N MET A 26 14.18 -8.48 -0.98
CA MET A 26 15.21 -7.56 -1.44
C MET A 26 15.56 -6.53 -0.36
N GLY A 27 14.57 -6.05 0.39
CA GLY A 27 14.76 -5.20 1.56
C GLY A 27 15.59 -5.88 2.64
N LYS A 28 15.25 -7.13 3.00
CA LYS A 28 16.05 -7.90 3.98
C LYS A 28 17.48 -8.14 3.48
N ALA A 29 17.65 -8.48 2.20
CA ALA A 29 18.98 -8.66 1.61
C ALA A 29 19.81 -7.36 1.66
N ALA A 30 19.22 -6.22 1.28
CA ALA A 30 19.89 -4.93 1.32
C ALA A 30 20.29 -4.51 2.75
N MET A 31 19.44 -4.80 3.74
CA MET A 31 19.73 -4.54 5.15
C MET A 31 20.83 -5.46 5.70
N SER A 32 20.89 -6.72 5.27
CA SER A 32 21.98 -7.63 5.66
C SER A 32 23.35 -7.20 5.12
N HIS A 33 23.38 -6.40 4.05
CA HIS A 33 24.59 -5.74 3.55
C HIS A 33 24.92 -4.41 4.26
N GLY A 34 24.24 -4.09 5.36
CA GLY A 34 24.52 -2.93 6.21
C GLY A 34 23.75 -1.66 5.83
N MET A 35 22.80 -1.73 4.89
CA MET A 35 22.00 -0.55 4.51
C MET A 35 20.90 -0.27 5.56
N PRO A 36 20.79 0.98 6.07
CA PRO A 36 19.75 1.30 7.04
C PRO A 36 18.36 1.28 6.40
N ASN A 37 17.37 0.75 7.13
CA ASN A 37 15.96 0.64 6.74
C ASN A 37 15.39 1.94 6.15
N PHE A 38 15.72 3.08 6.76
CA PHE A 38 15.22 4.39 6.35
C PHE A 38 15.66 4.75 4.92
N VAL A 39 16.92 4.44 4.57
CA VAL A 39 17.48 4.75 3.25
C VAL A 39 16.82 3.89 2.18
N PHE A 40 16.58 2.60 2.47
CA PHE A 40 15.85 1.71 1.56
C PHE A 40 14.43 2.22 1.27
N VAL A 41 13.70 2.62 2.32
CA VAL A 41 12.34 3.16 2.20
C VAL A 41 12.33 4.45 1.37
N PHE A 42 13.27 5.36 1.64
CA PHE A 42 13.37 6.62 0.91
C PHE A 42 13.62 6.39 -0.59
N TYR A 43 14.59 5.54 -0.95
CA TYR A 43 14.88 5.24 -2.36
C TYR A 43 13.70 4.57 -3.07
N SER A 44 13.02 3.62 -2.40
CA SER A 44 11.85 2.96 -2.99
C SER A 44 10.71 3.94 -3.26
N ASN A 45 10.39 4.82 -2.31
CA ASN A 45 9.33 5.81 -2.48
C ASN A 45 9.72 6.90 -3.50
N ALA A 46 11.00 7.29 -3.56
CA ALA A 46 11.49 8.23 -4.56
C ALA A 46 11.38 7.64 -5.98
N LEU A 47 11.77 6.38 -6.17
CA LEU A 47 11.65 5.69 -7.45
C LEU A 47 10.18 5.51 -7.86
N ALA A 48 9.32 5.12 -6.92
CA ALA A 48 7.88 5.02 -7.17
C ALA A 48 7.29 6.36 -7.61
N SER A 49 7.64 7.46 -6.93
CA SER A 49 7.23 8.81 -7.31
C SER A 49 7.74 9.18 -8.71
N LEU A 50 9.00 8.88 -9.02
CA LEU A 50 9.61 9.16 -10.33
C LEU A 50 8.91 8.41 -11.47
N ILE A 51 8.39 7.21 -11.23
CA ILE A 51 7.65 6.42 -12.23
C ILE A 51 6.18 6.86 -12.31
N LEU A 52 5.55 7.14 -11.16
CA LEU A 52 4.15 7.56 -11.09
C LEU A 52 3.94 8.96 -11.67
N LEU A 53 4.90 9.87 -11.53
CA LEU A 53 4.81 11.24 -12.02
C LEU A 53 4.64 11.34 -13.55
N PRO A 54 5.48 10.71 -14.39
CA PRO A 54 5.27 10.68 -15.84
C PRO A 54 4.05 9.84 -16.23
N ALA A 55 3.78 8.72 -15.54
CA ALA A 55 2.59 7.92 -15.80
C ALA A 55 1.30 8.74 -15.56
N SER A 56 1.23 9.49 -14.46
CA SER A 56 0.10 10.37 -14.14
C SER A 56 -0.09 11.46 -15.20
N PHE A 57 1.00 12.03 -15.70
CA PHE A 57 0.95 13.06 -16.74
C PHE A 57 0.44 12.52 -18.08
N LEU A 58 0.77 11.28 -18.43
CA LEU A 58 0.33 10.62 -19.66
C LEU A 58 -1.11 10.10 -19.58
N PHE A 59 -1.52 9.53 -18.45
CA PHE A 59 -2.84 8.89 -18.29
C PHE A 59 -3.96 9.86 -17.90
N HIS A 60 -3.68 10.94 -17.16
CA HIS A 60 -4.72 11.78 -16.53
C HIS A 60 -4.74 13.22 -17.07
N ARG A 61 -4.78 13.38 -18.39
CA ARG A 61 -4.74 14.70 -19.06
C ARG A 61 -6.03 15.53 -18.88
N SER A 62 -7.18 14.94 -18.52
CA SER A 62 -8.47 15.58 -18.80
C SER A 62 -9.37 15.96 -17.61
N HIS A 63 -9.16 15.46 -16.38
CA HIS A 63 -10.11 15.75 -15.29
C HIS A 63 -9.42 15.74 -13.92
N ARG A 64 -8.81 16.87 -13.54
CA ARG A 64 -8.20 17.01 -12.21
C ARG A 64 -9.27 17.46 -11.22
N PRO A 65 -9.61 16.67 -10.18
CA PRO A 65 -10.46 17.15 -9.11
C PRO A 65 -9.79 18.32 -8.39
N PRO A 66 -10.55 19.32 -7.94
CA PRO A 66 -9.99 20.47 -7.23
C PRO A 66 -9.29 20.02 -5.94
N LEU A 67 -8.01 20.37 -5.80
CA LEU A 67 -7.22 20.08 -4.62
C LEU A 67 -7.52 21.11 -3.53
N THR A 68 -8.45 20.78 -2.63
CA THR A 68 -8.73 21.59 -1.44
C THR A 68 -7.66 21.36 -0.37
N PHE A 69 -7.32 22.38 0.43
CA PHE A 69 -6.33 22.28 1.51
C PHE A 69 -6.61 21.15 2.52
N SER A 70 -7.89 20.90 2.81
CA SER A 70 -8.32 19.79 3.67
C SER A 70 -7.91 18.42 3.10
N ILE A 71 -8.12 18.20 1.79
CA ILE A 71 -7.75 16.96 1.10
C ILE A 71 -6.23 16.79 1.10
N LEU A 72 -5.48 17.88 0.90
CA LEU A 72 -4.03 17.87 0.96
C LEU A 72 -3.51 17.48 2.36
N CYS A 73 -4.13 18.02 3.42
CA CYS A 73 -3.82 17.65 4.80
C CYS A 73 -4.10 16.17 5.07
N TRP A 74 -5.23 15.64 4.59
CA TRP A 74 -5.55 14.22 4.68
C TRP A 74 -4.53 13.34 3.97
N PHE A 75 -4.15 13.67 2.72
CA PHE A 75 -3.10 12.94 2.00
C PHE A 75 -1.75 13.01 2.72
N PHE A 76 -1.40 14.15 3.30
CA PHE A 76 -0.17 14.31 4.07
C PHE A 76 -0.18 13.43 5.32
N LEU A 77 -1.27 13.43 6.09
CA LEU A 77 -1.43 12.56 7.27
C LEU A 77 -1.37 11.08 6.88
N LEU A 78 -2.03 10.71 5.78
CA LEU A 78 -2.01 9.34 5.26
C LEU A 78 -0.59 8.90 4.85
N GLY A 79 0.15 9.79 4.17
CA GLY A 79 1.54 9.56 3.79
C GLY A 79 2.48 9.46 5.00
N LEU A 80 2.29 10.33 6.00
CA LEU A 80 3.08 10.30 7.24
C LEU A 80 2.86 9.00 8.02
N LEU A 81 1.59 8.59 8.17
CA LEU A 81 1.23 7.33 8.81
C LEU A 81 1.80 6.13 8.03
N GLY A 82 1.71 6.16 6.70
CA GLY A 82 2.28 5.14 5.83
C GLY A 82 3.80 5.01 5.98
N CYS A 83 4.54 6.13 5.98
CA CYS A 83 5.98 6.13 6.23
C CYS A 83 6.32 5.54 7.61
N PHE A 84 5.58 5.91 8.65
CA PHE A 84 5.80 5.39 10.00
C PHE A 84 5.54 3.87 10.08
N ALA A 85 4.47 3.41 9.46
CA ALA A 85 4.15 1.98 9.33
C ALA A 85 5.22 1.22 8.54
N GLN A 86 5.75 1.82 7.46
CA GLN A 86 6.78 1.20 6.63
C GLN A 86 8.12 1.08 7.38
N ILE A 87 8.54 2.13 8.08
CA ILE A 87 9.78 2.13 8.88
C ILE A 87 9.69 1.09 10.01
N SER A 88 8.57 1.08 10.76
CA SER A 88 8.35 0.11 11.83
C SER A 88 8.21 -1.32 11.33
N GLY A 89 7.57 -1.53 10.18
CA GLY A 89 7.45 -2.83 9.52
C GLY A 89 8.80 -3.38 9.07
N TYR A 90 9.64 -2.55 8.43
CA TYR A 90 10.98 -2.96 8.02
C TYR A 90 11.94 -3.17 9.21
N ALA A 91 11.83 -2.36 10.27
CA ALA A 91 12.49 -2.65 11.53
C ALA A 91 12.04 -4.01 12.11
N GLY A 92 10.74 -4.33 12.02
CA GLY A 92 10.20 -5.64 12.38
C GLY A 92 10.77 -6.78 11.53
N ILE A 93 10.92 -6.60 10.21
CA ILE A 93 11.54 -7.58 9.31
C ILE A 93 13.03 -7.76 9.61
N TYR A 94 13.72 -6.71 10.07
CA TYR A 94 15.12 -6.81 10.49
C TYR A 94 15.28 -7.71 11.72
N TYR A 95 14.40 -7.57 12.71
CA TYR A 95 14.39 -8.43 13.91
C TYR A 95 13.70 -9.78 13.70
N SER A 96 12.99 -9.94 12.58
CA SER A 96 12.17 -11.12 12.30
C SER A 96 12.49 -11.75 10.93
N SER A 97 11.65 -12.68 10.50
CA SER A 97 11.77 -13.31 9.17
C SER A 97 10.77 -12.71 8.20
N PRO A 98 11.11 -12.54 6.91
CA PRO A 98 10.18 -12.08 5.87
C PRO A 98 8.91 -12.93 5.83
N THR A 99 9.05 -14.23 6.14
CA THR A 99 7.93 -15.18 6.26
C THR A 99 6.90 -14.78 7.32
N LEU A 100 7.36 -14.26 8.47
CA LEU A 100 6.45 -13.78 9.51
C LEU A 100 5.73 -12.51 9.05
N ALA A 101 6.43 -11.59 8.41
CA ALA A 101 5.83 -10.39 7.84
C ALA A 101 4.76 -10.74 6.81
N THR A 102 5.04 -11.66 5.88
CA THR A 102 4.04 -12.14 4.90
C THR A 102 2.85 -12.83 5.58
N ALA A 103 3.06 -13.58 6.66
CA ALA A 103 1.97 -14.20 7.41
C ALA A 103 1.06 -13.16 8.10
N MET A 104 1.65 -12.09 8.63
CA MET A 104 0.89 -10.97 9.22
C MET A 104 0.08 -10.21 8.17
N LEU A 105 0.59 -10.08 6.94
CA LEU A 105 -0.17 -9.46 5.84
C LEU A 105 -1.43 -10.27 5.51
N ASN A 106 -1.35 -11.60 5.54
CA ASN A 106 -2.51 -12.48 5.31
C ASN A 106 -3.59 -12.36 6.41
N LEU A 107 -3.21 -11.89 7.61
CA LEU A 107 -4.14 -11.65 8.71
C LEU A 107 -4.86 -10.29 8.60
N ILE A 108 -4.36 -9.37 7.77
CA ILE A 108 -4.98 -8.05 7.57
C ILE A 108 -6.47 -8.14 7.26
N PRO A 109 -6.96 -8.91 6.25
CA PRO A 109 -8.40 -8.97 5.97
C PRO A 109 -9.22 -9.47 7.16
N GLY A 110 -8.70 -10.41 7.95
CA GLY A 110 -9.35 -10.89 9.17
C GLY A 110 -9.41 -9.82 10.27
N LEU A 111 -8.30 -9.10 10.51
CA LEU A 111 -8.24 -7.99 11.46
C LEU A 111 -9.14 -6.83 11.02
N THR A 112 -9.15 -6.48 9.74
CA THR A 112 -10.04 -5.46 9.17
C THR A 112 -11.51 -5.83 9.40
N PHE A 113 -11.88 -7.10 9.23
CA PHE A 113 -13.25 -7.56 9.52
C PHE A 113 -13.62 -7.41 10.99
N ILE A 114 -12.76 -7.86 11.91
CA ILE A 114 -12.99 -7.73 13.35
C ILE A 114 -13.11 -6.26 13.75
N LEU A 115 -12.23 -5.40 13.25
CA LEU A 115 -12.25 -3.98 13.54
C LEU A 115 -13.51 -3.30 12.98
N ALA A 116 -13.93 -3.67 11.76
CA ALA A 116 -15.16 -3.17 11.15
C ALA A 116 -16.42 -3.54 11.96
N VAL A 117 -16.45 -4.77 12.51
CA VAL A 117 -17.52 -5.22 13.41
C VAL A 117 -17.46 -4.49 14.75
N ALA A 118 -16.27 -4.37 15.36
CA ALA A 118 -16.08 -3.74 16.66
C ALA A 118 -16.45 -2.24 16.66
N PHE A 119 -16.07 -1.51 15.61
CA PHE A 119 -16.41 -0.09 15.47
C PHE A 119 -17.82 0.17 14.91
N ARG A 120 -18.61 -0.88 14.60
CA ARG A 120 -19.86 -0.77 13.81
C ARG A 120 -19.69 0.09 12.55
N LEU A 121 -18.48 0.15 11.99
CA LEU A 121 -18.17 0.92 10.78
C LEU A 121 -18.88 0.34 9.55
N LEU A 122 -19.30 -0.93 9.62
CA LEU A 122 -20.19 -1.56 8.63
C LEU A 122 -21.51 -0.80 8.48
N SER A 123 -22.06 -0.21 9.56
CA SER A 123 -23.28 0.59 9.49
C SER A 123 -23.07 1.94 8.78
N LEU A 124 -21.88 2.53 8.89
CA LEU A 124 -21.54 3.78 8.20
C LEU A 124 -21.24 3.57 6.72
N LEU A 125 -20.54 2.49 6.36
CA LEU A 125 -20.25 2.13 4.95
C LEU A 125 -21.53 1.76 4.17
N LEU A 126 -22.46 1.05 4.81
CA LEU A 126 -23.77 0.74 4.23
C LEU A 126 -24.64 2.01 4.08
N SER A 127 -24.58 2.94 5.04
CA SER A 127 -25.31 4.21 4.98
C SER A 127 -24.76 5.15 3.90
N LEU A 128 -23.43 5.19 3.71
CA LEU A 128 -22.80 5.98 2.65
C LEU A 128 -23.14 5.43 1.25
N CYS A 129 -23.26 4.10 1.11
CA CYS A 129 -23.66 3.44 -0.14
C CYS A 129 -25.16 3.59 -0.47
N VAL A 130 -25.98 4.04 0.49
CA VAL A 130 -27.40 4.38 0.26
C VAL A 130 -27.57 5.86 -0.11
N ILE A 131 -26.56 6.70 0.17
CA ILE A 131 -26.58 8.15 -0.08
C ILE A 131 -25.88 8.52 -1.41
N LEU A 132 -25.04 7.63 -1.97
CA LEU A 132 -24.40 7.77 -3.29
C LEU A 132 -25.10 6.89 -4.33
#